data_AF-A0A259F2W9-F1
#
_entry.id   AF-A0A259F2W9-F1
#
_cell.length_a   1.000
_cell.length_b   1.000
_cell.length_c   1.000
_cell.angle_alpha   90.00
_cell.angle_beta   90.00
_cell.angle_gamma   90.00
#
_symmetry.space_group_name_H-M   'P 1'
#
loop_
_entity.id
_entity.type
_entity.pdbx_description
1 polymer ?
#
loop_
_entity_poly.entity_id
_entity_poly.type
_entity_poly.pdbx_seq_one_letter_code
_entity_poly.pdbx_strand_id
1 'polypeptide(L)' 'MDLILLGKAVLLGVVEGLTEFLPISSTGHLILVGDLLDFNDERGKAFEVIIQFGAILAVC' A
#
# COMPACT_ATOMS: atom_id res chain seq x y z
N MET A 1 -17.89 9.60 -3.40
CA MET A 1 -16.89 8.51 -3.31
C MET A 1 -16.06 8.57 -4.58
N ASP A 2 -14.82 9.01 -4.48
CA ASP A 2 -13.89 8.94 -5.61
C ASP A 2 -13.54 7.48 -5.88
N LEU A 3 -14.18 6.88 -6.88
CA LEU A 3 -13.86 5.51 -7.32
C LEU A 3 -12.39 5.37 -7.69
N ILE A 4 -11.77 6.45 -8.16
CA ILE A 4 -10.35 6.51 -8.51
C ILE A 4 -9.49 6.33 -7.26
N LEU A 5 -9.82 7.02 -6.16
CA LEU A 5 -9.12 6.88 -4.88
C LEU A 5 -9.28 5.47 -4.32
N LEU A 6 -10.49 4.91 -4.42
CA LEU A 6 -10.79 3.55 -3.95
C LEU A 6 -10.02 2.50 -4.76
N GLY A 7 -9.90 2.69 -6.08
CA GLY A 7 -9.05 1.87 -6.94
C GLY A 7 -7.59 1.91 -6.54
N LYS A 8 -7.02 3.10 -6.29
CA LYS A 8 -5.63 3.26 -5.80
C LYS A 8 -5.42 2.54 -4.46
N ALA A 9 -6.35 2.69 -3.52
CA ALA A 9 -6.28 2.07 -2.20
C ALA A 9 -6.32 0.53 -2.27
N VAL A 10 -7.19 -0.03 -3.13
CA VAL A 10 -7.23 -1.49 -3.36
C VAL A 10 -5.92 -1.99 -3.97
N LEU A 11 -5.38 -1.27 -4.95
CA LEU A 11 -4.15 -1.67 -5.64
C LEU A 11 -2.95 -1.68 -4.69
N LEU A 12 -2.77 -0.62 -3.89
CA LEU A 12 -1.72 -0.52 -2.88
C LEU A 12 -1.90 -1.56 -1.76
N GLY A 13 -3.13 -1.80 -1.30
CA GLY A 13 -3.41 -2.83 -0.31
C GLY A 13 -3.11 -4.25 -0.80
N VAL A 14 -3.37 -4.55 -2.07
CA VAL A 14 -2.99 -5.84 -2.70
C VAL A 14 -1.48 -5.96 -2.82
N VAL A 15 -0.77 -4.89 -3.22
CA VAL A 15 0.69 -4.89 -3.29
C VAL A 15 1.30 -5.15 -1.92
N GLU A 16 0.85 -4.45 -0.88
CA GLU A 16 1.34 -4.65 0.49
C GLU A 16 1.04 -6.08 0.97
N GLY A 17 -0.23 -6.52 0.89
CA GLY A 17 -0.63 -7.84 1.35
C GLY A 17 0.05 -9.00 0.60
N LEU A 18 0.50 -8.80 -0.63
CA LEU A 18 1.29 -9.80 -1.36
C LEU A 18 2.78 -9.71 -1.02
N THR A 19 3.34 -8.51 -0.97
CA THR A 19 4.79 -8.32 -0.86
C THR A 19 5.33 -8.39 0.56
N GLU A 20 4.49 -8.16 1.59
CA GLU A 20 4.91 -8.20 3.00
C GLU A 20 5.28 -9.61 3.47
N PHE A 21 4.61 -10.64 2.91
CA PHE A 21 4.91 -12.04 3.25
C PHE A 21 6.02 -12.66 2.40
N LEU A 22 6.47 -11.95 1.37
CA LEU A 22 7.56 -12.38 0.50
C LEU A 22 8.83 -11.60 0.88
N PRO A 23 10.03 -12.21 0.88
CA PRO A 23 11.28 -11.53 1.20
C PRO A 23 11.78 -10.67 0.03
N ILE A 24 10.95 -9.73 -0.45
CA ILE A 24 11.15 -8.92 -1.66
C ILE A 24 11.03 -7.40 -1.41
N SER A 25 10.96 -6.97 -0.15
CA SER A 25 10.79 -5.58 0.30
C SER A 25 9.46 -4.95 -0.17
N SER A 26 8.47 -4.95 0.73
CA SER A 26 7.15 -4.31 0.54
C SER A 26 7.23 -2.79 0.41
N THR A 27 8.05 -2.13 1.24
CA THR A 27 8.25 -0.67 1.22
C THR A 27 8.71 -0.16 -0.15
N GLY A 28 9.64 -0.87 -0.80
CA GLY A 28 10.12 -0.47 -2.13
C GLY A 28 9.02 -0.54 -3.19
N HIS A 29 8.18 -1.56 -3.15
CA HIS A 29 7.06 -1.72 -4.07
C HIS A 29 5.97 -0.67 -3.83
N LEU A 30 5.66 -0.36 -2.57
CA LEU A 30 4.71 0.69 -2.23
C LEU A 30 5.13 2.07 -2.70
N ILE A 31 6.39 2.45 -2.52
CA ILE A 31 6.91 3.73 -3.01
C ILE A 31 6.81 3.80 -4.54
N LEU A 32 7.20 2.73 -5.23
CA LEU A 32 7.22 2.70 -6.70
C LEU A 32 5.80 2.74 -7.28
N VAL A 33 4.88 1.97 -6.71
CA VAL A 33 3.46 1.94 -7.12
C VAL A 33 2.75 3.24 -6.71
N GLY A 34 3.09 3.81 -5.55
CA GLY A 34 2.61 5.10 -5.07
C GLY A 34 3.02 6.24 -6.00
N ASP A 35 4.27 6.26 -6.46
CA ASP A 35 4.75 7.22 -7.47
C ASP A 35 4.04 7.06 -8.82
N LEU A 36 3.88 5.82 -9.31
CA LEU A 36 3.16 5.55 -10.56
C LEU A 36 1.69 5.95 -10.52
N LEU A 37 1.08 5.91 -9.33
CA LEU A 37 -0.30 6.29 -9.10
C LEU A 37 -0.47 7.76 -8.71
N ASP A 38 0.59 8.57 -8.69
CA ASP A 38 0.57 9.96 -8.22
C ASP A 38 -0.05 10.07 -6.82
N PHE A 39 0.42 9.22 -5.91
CA PHE A 39 -0.10 9.04 -4.55
C PHE A 39 1.03 9.06 -3.50
N ASN A 40 2.08 9.86 -3.71
CA ASN A 40 3.23 9.98 -2.81
C ASN A 40 3.19 11.26 -1.92
N ASP A 41 1.99 11.77 -1.67
CA ASP A 41 1.75 12.90 -0.74
C ASP A 41 1.92 12.44 0.73
N GLU A 42 1.90 13.37 1.69
CA GLU A 42 1.91 13.04 3.13
C GLU A 42 0.78 12.07 3.51
N ARG A 43 -0.37 12.16 2.83
CA ARG A 43 -1.48 11.20 2.98
C ARG A 43 -1.16 9.80 2.47
N GLY A 44 -0.37 9.69 1.40
CA GLY A 44 0.08 8.41 0.84
C GLY A 44 1.00 7.68 1.82
N LYS A 45 1.96 8.40 2.39
CA LYS A 45 2.87 7.86 3.42
C LYS A 45 2.13 7.40 4.68
N ALA A 46 1.14 8.18 5.14
CA ALA A 46 0.29 7.77 6.26
C ALA A 46 -0.52 6.50 5.91
N PHE A 47 -1.00 6.39 4.67
CA PHE A 47 -1.74 5.22 4.19
C PHE A 47 -0.87 3.96 4.15
N GLU A 48 0.37 4.04 3.68
CA GLU A 48 1.33 2.93 3.67
C GLU A 48 1.51 2.30 5.07
N VAL A 49 1.67 3.14 6.11
CA VAL A 49 1.78 2.67 7.50
C VAL A 49 0.50 1.98 7.97
N ILE A 50 -0.68 2.46 7.55
CA ILE A 50 -1.97 1.89 7.94
C ILE A 50 -2.20 0.52 7.28
N ILE A 51 -1.89 0.37 5.98
CA ILE A 51 -2.09 -0.90 5.27
C ILE A 51 -1.13 -1.99 5.76
N GLN A 52 0.07 -1.60 6.17
CA GLN A 52 1.06 -2.50 6.77
C GLN A 52 0.56 -3.05 8.12
N PHE A 53 -0.13 -2.21 8.91
CA PHE A 53 -0.86 -2.67 10.09
C PHE A 53 -1.95 -3.70 9.75
N GLY A 54 -2.63 -3.54 8.62
CA GLY A 54 -3.57 -4.51 8.09
C GLY A 54 -2.91 -5.85 7.74
N ALA A 55 -1.71 -5.83 7.14
CA ALA A 55 -0.95 -7.04 6.84
C ALA A 55 -0.51 -7.77 8.13
N ILE A 56 -0.08 -7.05 9.17
CA ILE A 56 0.24 -7.62 10.49
C ILE A 56 -0.99 -8.29 11.11
N LEU A 57 -2.15 -7.63 11.06
CA LEU A 57 -3.42 -8.19 11.56
C LEU A 57 -3.89 -9.43 10.80
N ALA A 58 -3.48 -9.62 9.54
CA ALA A 58 -3.82 -10.82 8.79
C ALA A 58 -3.02 -12.07 9.25
N VAL A 59 -1.91 -11.87 9.96
CA VAL A 59 -1.05 -12.94 10.48
C VAL A 59 -1.30 -13.23 11.96
N CYS A 60 -1.58 -12.20 12.76
CA CYS A 60 -1.87 -12.32 14.19
C CYS A 60 -3.25 -12.94 14.47
#